data_AF-A0A518GCN6-F1
#
_entry.id   AF-A0A518GCN6-F1
#
_cell.length_a   1.000
_cell.length_b   1.000
_cell.length_c   1.000
_cell.angle_alpha   90.00
_cell.angle_beta   90.00
_cell.angle_gamma   90.00
#
_symmetry.space_group_name_H-M   'P 1'
#
loop_
_entity.id
_entity.type
_entity.pdbx_description
1 polymer ?
#
loop_
_entity_poly.entity_id
_entity_poly.type
_entity_poly.pdbx_seq_one_letter_code
_entity_poly.pdbx_strand_id
1 'polypeptide(L)'
;MPQDSETGRQGLENGYNHADAIGALLRANRLSNSSNEFDWNGSRVVIKTGSSAVVTRAALERVDAVVYGEATAQGWTIYRVEPRAFDENSIQSQSSNHNENYRLVRRAQIREIGEPVVLADL
;
A
#
# COMPACT_ATOMS: atom_id res chain seq x y z
N MET A 1 5.46 -12.56 24.00
CA MET A 1 5.27 -13.51 22.89
C MET A 1 6.23 -13.09 21.79
N PRO A 2 7.19 -13.93 21.38
CA PRO A 2 8.04 -13.57 20.25
C PRO A 2 7.16 -13.59 19.01
N GLN A 3 7.00 -12.45 18.34
CA GLN A 3 6.55 -12.47 16.96
C GLN A 3 7.63 -13.24 16.21
N ASP A 4 7.34 -14.47 15.80
CA ASP A 4 8.29 -15.33 15.10
C ASP A 4 8.89 -14.53 13.96
N SER A 5 10.21 -14.31 14.01
CA SER A 5 10.98 -13.59 13.00
C SER A 5 10.72 -14.14 11.60
N GLU A 6 10.36 -15.42 11.52
CA GLU A 6 9.93 -16.13 10.32
C GLU A 6 8.57 -15.62 9.78
N THR A 7 7.57 -15.45 10.65
CA THR A 7 6.26 -14.87 10.27
C THR A 7 6.36 -13.40 9.86
N GLY A 8 7.28 -12.64 10.48
CA GLY A 8 7.56 -11.25 10.13
C GLY A 8 8.23 -11.12 8.75
N ARG A 9 9.26 -11.93 8.48
CA ARG A 9 9.95 -11.95 7.19
C ARG A 9 9.04 -12.43 6.05
N GLN A 10 8.29 -13.50 6.29
CA GLN A 10 7.36 -14.03 5.30
C GLN A 10 6.21 -13.06 5.01
N GLY A 11 5.73 -12.34 6.02
CA GLY A 11 4.76 -11.25 5.82
C GLY A 11 5.31 -10.10 4.97
N LEU A 12 6.58 -9.73 5.15
CA LEU A 12 7.24 -8.72 4.33
C LEU A 12 7.45 -9.19 2.87
N GLU A 13 7.96 -10.41 2.68
CA GLU A 13 8.14 -11.00 1.34
C GLU A 13 6.82 -11.11 0.60
N ASN A 14 5.76 -11.56 1.27
CA ASN A 14 4.41 -11.60 0.69
C ASN A 14 3.92 -10.19 0.31
N GLY A 15 4.19 -9.18 1.13
CA GLY A 15 3.86 -7.79 0.82
C GLY A 15 4.57 -7.25 -0.42
N TYR A 16 5.83 -7.64 -0.64
CA TYR A 16 6.57 -7.28 -1.86
C TYR A 16 6.03 -8.02 -3.10
N ASN A 17 5.87 -9.33 -3.01
CA ASN A 17 5.37 -10.15 -4.10
C ASN A 17 3.96 -9.72 -4.55
N HIS A 18 3.09 -9.38 -3.60
CA HIS A 18 1.75 -8.89 -3.93
C HIS A 18 1.79 -7.49 -4.57
N ALA A 19 2.67 -6.61 -4.10
CA ALA A 19 2.85 -5.31 -4.73
C ALA A 19 3.34 -5.44 -6.18
N ASP A 20 4.25 -6.38 -6.45
CA ASP A 20 4.71 -6.68 -7.82
C ASP A 20 3.59 -7.26 -8.69
N ALA A 21 2.77 -8.18 -8.16
CA ALA A 21 1.63 -8.71 -8.89
C ALA A 21 0.64 -7.61 -9.30
N ILE A 22 0.35 -6.67 -8.40
CA ILE A 22 -0.53 -5.53 -8.69
C ILE A 22 0.15 -4.55 -9.65
N GLY A 23 1.45 -4.28 -9.47
CA GLY A 23 2.23 -3.44 -10.39
C GLY A 23 2.18 -3.99 -11.81
N ALA A 24 2.34 -5.31 -11.97
CA ALA A 24 2.22 -5.98 -13.25
C ALA A 24 0.80 -5.86 -13.87
N LEU A 25 -0.26 -6.02 -13.06
CA LEU A 25 -1.64 -5.80 -13.51
C LEU A 25 -1.88 -4.36 -14.01
N LEU A 26 -1.26 -3.39 -13.36
CA LEU A 26 -1.36 -1.97 -13.72
C LEU A 26 -0.40 -1.56 -14.85
N ARG A 27 0.45 -2.47 -15.33
CA ARG A 27 1.59 -2.17 -16.23
C ARG A 27 2.49 -1.05 -15.68
N ALA A 28 2.62 -0.99 -14.36
CA ALA A 28 3.40 0.01 -13.64
C ALA A 28 4.86 -0.44 -13.50
N ASN A 29 5.79 0.51 -13.59
CA ASN A 29 7.22 0.24 -13.50
C ASN A 29 7.70 0.40 -12.04
N ARG A 30 8.36 -0.62 -11.47
CA ARG A 30 8.89 -0.53 -10.10
C ARG A 30 9.98 0.54 -10.01
N LEU A 31 9.83 1.47 -9.06
CA LEU A 31 10.81 2.50 -8.74
C LEU A 31 11.66 2.14 -7.51
N SER A 32 11.04 1.48 -6.52
CA SER A 32 11.73 1.12 -5.27
C SER A 32 11.16 -0.15 -4.64
N ASN A 33 12.05 -1.09 -4.34
CA ASN A 33 11.68 -2.34 -3.68
C ASN A 33 11.29 -2.13 -2.22
N SER A 34 12.05 -1.31 -1.48
CA SER A 34 11.87 -1.14 -0.03
C SER A 34 10.60 -0.37 0.34
N SER A 35 10.12 0.51 -0.53
CA SER A 35 8.92 1.32 -0.27
C SER A 35 7.67 0.86 -1.01
N ASN A 36 7.80 -0.06 -1.97
CA ASN A 36 6.76 -0.44 -2.95
C ASN A 36 6.30 0.74 -3.81
N GLU A 37 7.24 1.57 -4.26
CA GLU A 37 6.92 2.66 -5.18
C GLU A 37 7.02 2.20 -6.63
N PHE A 38 6.08 2.68 -7.43
CA PHE A 38 5.93 2.39 -8.85
C PHE A 38 5.64 3.68 -9.60
N ASP A 39 6.03 3.73 -10.87
CA ASP A 39 5.53 4.68 -11.85
C ASP A 39 4.33 4.04 -12.57
N TRP A 40 3.16 4.66 -12.45
CA TRP A 40 1.95 4.23 -13.12
C TRP A 40 1.41 5.41 -13.94
N ASN A 41 1.53 5.31 -15.27
CA ASN A 41 1.12 6.36 -16.21
C ASN A 41 1.74 7.74 -15.90
N GLY A 42 3.03 7.76 -15.53
CA GLY A 42 3.74 9.00 -15.18
C GLY A 42 3.41 9.57 -13.80
N SER A 43 2.58 8.87 -13.00
CA SER A 43 2.32 9.18 -11.60
C SER A 43 3.12 8.24 -10.70
N ARG A 44 3.80 8.79 -9.71
CA ARG A 44 4.47 7.98 -8.69
C ARG A 44 3.43 7.50 -7.68
N VAL A 45 3.31 6.19 -7.52
CA VAL A 45 2.36 5.58 -6.59
C VAL A 45 3.05 4.64 -5.62
N VAL A 46 2.45 4.43 -4.46
CA VAL A 46 2.85 3.36 -3.55
C VAL A 46 1.80 2.26 -3.52
N ILE A 47 2.22 1.02 -3.74
CA ILE A 47 1.31 -0.14 -3.74
C ILE A 47 1.36 -0.85 -2.38
N LYS A 48 0.18 -1.03 -1.77
CA LYS A 48 0.01 -1.73 -0.48
C LYS A 48 -1.08 -2.78 -0.55
N THR A 49 -0.97 -3.79 0.29
CA THR A 49 -1.92 -4.92 0.36
C THR A 49 -2.21 -5.34 1.78
N GLY A 50 -3.36 -5.96 2.01
CA GLY A 50 -3.73 -6.55 3.30
C GLY A 50 -4.25 -5.56 4.34
N SER A 51 -4.56 -6.08 5.53
CA SER A 51 -5.20 -5.35 6.63
C SER A 51 -4.33 -4.27 7.27
N SER A 52 -3.01 -4.29 7.02
CA SER A 52 -2.01 -3.39 7.61
C SER A 52 -1.19 -2.66 6.54
N ALA A 53 -1.87 -2.04 5.58
CA ALA A 53 -1.26 -1.17 4.58
C ALA A 53 -0.54 0.02 5.26
N VAL A 54 0.72 -0.16 5.63
CA VAL A 54 1.53 0.90 6.26
C VAL A 54 2.20 1.73 5.18
N VAL A 55 1.95 3.03 5.21
CA VAL A 55 2.65 4.05 4.42
C VAL A 55 3.28 5.04 5.41
N THR A 56 4.56 5.35 5.23
CA THR A 56 5.23 6.37 6.03
C THR A 56 4.85 7.77 5.53
N ARG A 57 4.89 8.77 6.39
CA ARG A 57 4.60 10.17 6.00
C ARG A 57 5.51 10.67 4.88
N ALA A 58 6.79 10.36 4.95
CA ALA A 58 7.76 10.69 3.89
C ALA A 58 7.47 9.99 2.55
N ALA A 59 6.83 8.81 2.56
CA ALA A 59 6.34 8.18 1.34
C ALA A 59 5.08 8.89 0.84
N LEU A 60 4.17 9.23 1.75
CA LEU A 60 2.91 9.90 1.43
C LEU A 60 3.13 11.29 0.80
N GLU A 61 4.14 12.03 1.26
CA GLU A 61 4.48 13.37 0.74
C GLU A 61 5.13 13.35 -0.66
N ARG A 62 5.64 12.20 -1.12
CA ARG A 62 6.35 12.08 -2.41
C ARG A 62 5.60 11.32 -3.50
N VAL A 63 4.46 10.70 -3.17
CA VAL A 63 3.65 9.92 -4.10
C VAL A 63 2.41 10.71 -4.47
N ASP A 64 1.94 10.54 -5.69
CA ASP A 64 0.71 11.14 -6.21
C ASP A 64 -0.53 10.34 -5.77
N ALA A 65 -0.37 9.05 -5.44
CA ALA A 65 -1.44 8.21 -4.93
C ALA A 65 -0.93 7.01 -4.11
N VAL A 66 -1.81 6.54 -3.23
CA VAL A 66 -1.71 5.22 -2.62
C VAL A 66 -2.62 4.27 -3.39
N VAL A 67 -2.03 3.19 -3.91
CA VAL A 67 -2.76 2.11 -4.55
C VAL A 67 -2.88 0.97 -3.56
N TYR A 68 -4.10 0.49 -3.36
CA TYR A 68 -4.40 -0.61 -2.47
C TYR A 68 -4.98 -1.79 -3.24
N GLY A 69 -4.35 -2.96 -3.09
CA GLY A 69 -4.89 -4.21 -3.60
C GLY A 69 -5.52 -5.05 -2.49
N GLU A 70 -6.76 -5.46 -2.73
CA GLU A 70 -7.48 -6.47 -1.96
C GLU A 70 -7.53 -7.77 -2.76
N ALA A 71 -6.96 -8.85 -2.19
CA ALA A 71 -7.05 -10.16 -2.79
C ALA A 71 -8.49 -10.70 -2.66
N THR A 72 -9.05 -11.19 -3.76
CA THR A 72 -10.38 -11.81 -3.85
C THR A 72 -10.28 -13.19 -4.49
N ALA A 73 -11.37 -13.95 -4.48
CA ALA A 73 -11.40 -15.26 -5.14
C ALA A 73 -11.16 -15.19 -6.66
N GLN A 74 -11.38 -14.02 -7.27
CA GLN A 74 -11.25 -13.77 -8.70
C GLN A 74 -9.93 -13.06 -9.07
N GLY A 75 -9.07 -12.73 -8.11
CA GLY A 75 -7.80 -12.04 -8.34
C GLY A 75 -7.62 -10.85 -7.39
N TRP A 76 -7.38 -9.66 -7.95
CA TRP A 76 -7.16 -8.44 -7.17
C TRP A 76 -8.25 -7.41 -7.47
N THR A 77 -8.85 -6.86 -6.42
CA THR A 77 -9.59 -5.60 -6.51
C THR A 77 -8.66 -4.47 -6.12
N ILE A 78 -8.51 -3.47 -6.99
CA ILE A 78 -7.54 -2.39 -6.83
C ILE A 78 -8.29 -1.09 -6.59
N TYR A 79 -7.81 -0.32 -5.62
CA TYR A 79 -8.34 0.98 -5.27
C TYR A 79 -7.23 2.02 -5.32
N ARG A 80 -7.55 3.22 -5.79
CA ARG A 80 -6.67 4.39 -5.78
C ARG A 80 -7.16 5.39 -4.74
N VAL A 81 -6.26 5.86 -3.89
CA VAL A 81 -6.55 6.87 -2.86
C VAL A 81 -5.56 8.01 -3.00
N GLU A 82 -6.05 9.25 -2.91
CA GLU A 82 -5.16 10.40 -2.81
C GLU A 82 -4.37 10.40 -1.49
N PRO A 83 -3.12 10.88 -1.46
CA PRO A 83 -2.30 10.87 -0.26
C PRO A 83 -2.97 11.58 0.92
N ARG A 84 -3.64 12.71 0.66
CA ARG A 84 -4.37 13.47 1.68
C ARG A 84 -5.54 12.68 2.26
N ALA A 85 -6.36 12.06 1.42
CA ALA A 85 -7.48 11.23 1.88
C ALA A 85 -6.99 10.02 2.68
N PHE A 86 -5.85 9.44 2.30
CA PHE A 86 -5.21 8.38 3.06
C PHE A 86 -4.73 8.86 4.44
N ASP A 87 -4.12 10.05 4.53
CA ASP A 87 -3.66 10.66 5.79
C ASP A 87 -4.84 10.92 6.74
N GLU A 88 -5.88 11.59 6.26
CA GLU A 88 -7.07 11.97 7.04
C GLU A 88 -7.85 10.75 7.59
N ASN A 89 -7.75 9.59 6.93
CA ASN A 89 -8.47 8.36 7.30
C ASN A 89 -7.59 7.30 7.98
N SER A 90 -6.36 7.68 8.31
CA SER A 90 -5.41 6.82 8.99
C SER A 90 -5.21 7.22 10.44
N ILE A 91 -5.08 6.24 11.33
CA ILE A 91 -4.70 6.50 12.72
C ILE A 91 -3.24 6.12 12.87
N GLN A 92 -2.47 7.01 13.48
CA GLN A 92 -1.10 6.74 13.88
C GLN A 92 -1.10 5.59 14.92
N SER A 93 -0.63 4.41 14.53
CA SER A 93 -0.30 3.36 15.49
C SER A 93 0.92 3.82 16.28
N GLN A 94 0.76 3.93 17.60
CA GLN A 94 1.85 4.15 18.54
C GLN A 94 2.75 2.90 18.55
N SER A 95 3.62 2.79 17.56
CA SER A 95 4.82 1.96 17.64
C SER A 95 5.84 2.72 18.49
N SER A 96 6.41 2.06 19.50
CA SER A 96 7.36 2.60 20.49
C SER A 96 8.69 3.15 19.92
N ASN A 97 8.83 3.24 18.60
CA ASN A 97 10.02 3.78 17.93
C ASN A 97 9.70 5.14 17.32
N HIS A 98 10.36 6.15 17.88
CA HIS A 98 10.25 7.58 17.61
C HIS A 98 10.31 7.95 16.11
N ASN A 99 9.43 8.90 15.75
CA ASN A 99 9.53 9.92 14.69
C ASN A 99 9.81 9.59 13.21
N GLU A 100 10.14 8.36 12.80
CA GLU A 100 10.47 8.11 11.38
C GLU A 100 9.63 7.00 10.72
N ASN A 101 8.88 6.22 11.50
CA ASN A 101 8.16 5.04 11.00
C ASN A 101 6.71 4.97 11.53
N TYR A 102 5.91 5.98 11.22
CA TYR A 102 4.49 5.96 11.57
C TYR A 102 3.77 4.84 10.79
N ARG A 103 3.22 3.88 11.53
CA ARG A 103 2.32 2.87 11.00
C ARG A 103 0.92 3.44 10.98
N LEU A 104 0.36 3.72 9.81
CA LEU A 104 -1.02 4.15 9.66
C LEU A 104 -1.93 2.91 9.70
N VAL A 105 -2.66 2.74 10.81
CA VAL A 105 -3.62 1.64 11.03
C VAL A 105 -5.03 2.23 10.94
N ARG A 106 -5.84 1.62 10.07
CA ARG A 106 -7.12 2.11 9.53
C ARG A 106 -8.15 2.53 10.58
N ARG A 107 -8.94 3.58 10.27
CA ARG A 107 -10.28 3.80 10.87
C ARG A 107 -11.42 3.33 9.96
N ALA A 108 -11.23 3.35 8.64
CA ALA A 108 -12.17 2.94 7.59
C ALA A 108 -11.47 2.03 6.57
N GLN A 109 -12.21 1.15 5.88
CA GLN A 109 -11.60 0.27 4.88
C GLN A 109 -11.18 1.12 3.66
N ILE A 110 -10.00 0.91 3.08
CA ILE A 110 -9.53 1.71 1.92
C ILE A 110 -10.54 1.72 0.76
N ARG A 111 -11.35 0.65 0.62
CA ARG A 111 -12.48 0.57 -0.32
C ARG A 111 -13.57 1.65 -0.15
N GLU A 112 -13.63 2.30 1.02
CA GLU A 112 -14.65 3.31 1.36
C GLU A 112 -14.21 4.73 0.99
N ILE A 113 -12.90 4.93 0.77
CA ILE A 113 -12.30 6.24 0.45
C ILE A 113 -11.54 6.24 -0.88
N GLY A 114 -11.28 5.06 -1.44
CA GLY A 114 -10.57 4.88 -2.68
C GLY A 114 -11.51 4.64 -3.86
N GLU A 115 -11.12 5.15 -5.01
CA GLU A 115 -11.81 4.90 -6.27
C GLU A 115 -11.40 3.52 -6.82
N PRO A 116 -12.35 2.65 -7.17
CA PRO A 116 -12.01 1.36 -7.77
C PRO A 116 -11.35 1.57 -9.14
N VAL A 117 -10.23 0.90 -9.35
CA VAL A 117 -9.51 0.93 -10.64
C VAL A 117 -10.11 -0.14 -11.55
N VAL A 118 -10.71 0.28 -12.66
CA VAL A 118 -11.22 -0.63 -13.69
C VAL A 118 -10.07 -1.03 -14.60
N LEU A 119 -9.62 -2.29 -14.48
CA LEU A 119 -8.51 -2.83 -15.25
C LEU A 119 -8.83 -3.07 -16.74
N ALA A 120 -10.11 -2.98 -17.12
CA ALA A 120 -10.57 -3.26 -18.49
C ALA A 120 -10.07 -2.25 -19.54
N ASP A 121 -9.57 -1.08 -19.10
CA ASP A 121 -9.17 0.03 -19.96
C ASP A 121 -7.64 0.27 -20.01
N LEU A 122 -6.82 -0.66 -19.49
CA LEU A 122 -5.35 -0.56 -19.40
C LEU A 122 -4.54 -1.21 -20.55
#